data_AF-A0A9P7DNM2-F1
#
_entry.id   AF-A0A9P7DNM2-F1
#
_cell.length_a   1.000
_cell.length_b   1.000
_cell.length_c   1.000
_cell.angle_alpha   90.00
_cell.angle_beta   90.00
_cell.angle_gamma   90.00
#
_symmetry.space_group_name_H-M   'P 1'
#
loop_
_entity.id
_entity.type
_entity.pdbx_description
1 polymer ?
#
loop_
_entity_poly.entity_id
_entity_poly.type
_entity_poly.pdbx_seq_one_letter_code
_entity_poly.pdbx_strand_id
1 'polypeptide(L)'
;MSFTTPVIPMTYPCSHYRPLPFPLNDTQFPFDGDSAHKKAEIQQANRAIRNQAVCEHEWHDLAAFQAHLEEQRILARRRRLDAENFFAGTINPRCSHGFNNSASCDLLQPKVFGPDEPSLKDMISSHLEEQRRLMAEHRSEVRDVLQAILTHLSKGTTIKAPIERDPVSSSVNVNEKGPVLLQEGKGEAREISDSDTQEEYAASPAQVASSLSQISSLSTRLESLLAAFQFPAELDFSPALGTAGVFALTYTPANAPVRAQEHALSLLFADLDNIPSFGSDVVRNARRAVVTRVDQALKQLDKGVEERKGRARAKKADPVTMPIEQPTHPNDADSSEPGNVTSADVALAQVPVVDEVPI
;
A
#
# COMPACT_ATOMS: atom_id res chain seq x y z
N MET A 1 24.35 -40.73 -3.37
CA MET A 1 23.28 -40.74 -4.40
C MET A 1 23.00 -39.29 -4.74
N SER A 2 23.47 -38.84 -5.91
CA SER A 2 23.43 -37.43 -6.32
C SER A 2 22.09 -37.17 -7.03
N PHE A 3 21.24 -36.32 -6.45
CA PHE A 3 19.99 -35.92 -7.07
C PHE A 3 20.21 -34.63 -7.86
N THR A 4 20.39 -34.79 -9.17
CA THR A 4 20.36 -33.69 -10.13
C THR A 4 18.91 -33.39 -10.47
N THR A 5 18.37 -32.28 -9.95
CA THR A 5 17.04 -31.79 -10.33
C THR A 5 17.10 -31.12 -11.71
N PRO A 6 16.23 -31.50 -12.67
CA PRO A 6 16.18 -30.85 -13.97
C PRO A 6 15.54 -29.46 -13.86
N VAL A 7 16.26 -28.46 -14.38
CA VAL A 7 15.74 -27.10 -14.60
C VAL A 7 14.89 -27.14 -15.87
N ILE A 8 13.57 -26.96 -15.72
CA ILE A 8 12.65 -26.82 -16.86
C ILE A 8 12.59 -25.34 -17.24
N PRO A 9 13.03 -24.94 -18.44
CA PRO A 9 12.89 -23.57 -18.89
C PRO A 9 11.42 -23.27 -19.22
N MET A 10 10.79 -22.43 -18.41
CA MET A 10 9.49 -21.81 -18.70
C MET A 10 9.68 -20.73 -19.78
N THR A 11 9.66 -21.13 -21.05
CA THR A 11 9.51 -20.20 -22.17
C THR A 11 8.03 -19.88 -22.33
N TYR A 12 7.60 -18.73 -21.82
CA TYR A 12 6.28 -18.18 -22.14
C TYR A 12 6.31 -17.66 -23.59
N PRO A 13 5.44 -18.14 -24.48
CA PRO A 13 5.32 -17.58 -25.82
C PRO A 13 4.70 -16.18 -25.71
N CYS A 14 5.50 -15.15 -25.98
CA CYS A 14 4.98 -13.80 -26.25
C CYS A 14 4.05 -13.87 -27.46
N SER A 15 2.74 -13.90 -27.21
CA SER A 15 1.72 -13.73 -28.25
C SER A 15 1.81 -12.32 -28.80
N HIS A 16 2.58 -12.15 -29.87
CA HIS A 16 2.54 -10.96 -30.71
C HIS A 16 1.14 -10.84 -31.34
N TYR A 17 0.24 -10.13 -30.66
CA TYR A 17 -1.00 -9.66 -31.27
C TYR A 17 -0.66 -8.64 -32.35
N ARG A 18 -0.63 -9.12 -33.60
CA ARG A 18 -0.53 -8.27 -34.78
C ARG A 18 -1.92 -7.65 -35.01
N PRO A 19 -2.09 -6.32 -34.94
CA PRO A 19 -3.37 -5.70 -35.23
C PRO A 19 -3.71 -5.96 -36.70
N LEU A 20 -4.89 -6.54 -36.95
CA LEU A 20 -5.40 -6.73 -38.31
C LEU A 20 -5.71 -5.35 -38.93
N PRO A 21 -5.29 -5.09 -40.18
CA PRO A 21 -5.59 -3.85 -40.87
C PRO A 21 -7.09 -3.85 -41.25
N PHE A 22 -7.83 -2.88 -40.72
CA PHE A 22 -9.22 -2.63 -41.14
C PHE A 22 -9.21 -1.97 -42.53
N PRO A 23 -9.99 -2.47 -43.50
CA PRO A 23 -10.13 -1.84 -44.81
C PRO A 23 -10.91 -0.52 -44.68
N LEU A 24 -10.26 0.58 -45.05
CA LEU A 24 -10.89 1.88 -45.29
C LEU A 24 -11.74 1.78 -46.57
N ASN A 25 -13.05 1.61 -46.41
CA ASN A 25 -14.00 1.88 -47.49
C ASN A 25 -14.53 3.31 -47.31
N ASP A 26 -14.07 4.19 -48.19
CA ASP A 26 -14.57 5.57 -48.35
C ASP A 26 -15.92 5.55 -49.06
N THR A 27 -16.99 5.24 -48.31
CA THR A 27 -18.36 5.47 -48.76
C THR A 27 -18.82 6.82 -48.23
N GLN A 28 -18.72 7.86 -49.06
CA GLN A 28 -19.31 9.17 -48.79
C GLN A 28 -20.84 9.06 -48.77
N PHE A 29 -21.41 8.90 -47.57
CA PHE A 29 -22.81 9.18 -47.32
C PHE A 29 -22.97 10.63 -46.84
N PRO A 30 -24.02 11.34 -47.30
CA PRO A 30 -24.30 12.70 -46.85
C PRO A 30 -24.74 12.64 -45.39
N PHE A 31 -23.93 13.22 -44.50
CA PHE A 31 -24.20 13.25 -43.06
C PHE A 31 -24.91 14.55 -42.69
N ASP A 32 -26.19 14.42 -42.34
CA ASP A 32 -26.95 15.44 -41.61
C ASP A 32 -26.36 15.67 -40.21
N GLY A 33 -26.58 16.87 -39.66
CA GLY A 33 -25.90 17.47 -38.50
C GLY A 33 -25.86 16.69 -37.16
N ASP A 34 -26.48 15.52 -37.04
CA ASP A 34 -26.37 14.61 -35.89
C ASP A 34 -25.01 13.87 -35.80
N SER A 35 -24.15 14.02 -36.79
CA SER A 35 -22.84 13.35 -36.88
C SER A 35 -21.86 13.75 -35.77
N ALA A 36 -21.87 15.02 -35.36
CA ALA A 36 -20.89 15.55 -34.40
C ALA A 36 -21.08 14.96 -32.99
N HIS A 37 -22.32 14.81 -32.54
CA HIS A 37 -22.63 14.23 -31.23
C HIS A 37 -22.24 12.75 -31.17
N LYS A 38 -22.62 11.97 -32.19
CA LYS A 38 -22.26 10.54 -32.28
C LYS A 38 -20.75 10.34 -32.32
N LYS A 39 -20.01 11.22 -33.02
CA LYS A 39 -18.55 11.17 -33.06
C LYS A 39 -17.91 11.47 -31.71
N ALA A 40 -18.44 12.43 -30.95
CA ALA A 40 -17.97 12.74 -29.59
C ALA A 40 -18.23 11.57 -28.63
N GLU A 41 -19.41 10.96 -28.71
CA GLU A 41 -19.80 9.81 -27.89
C GLU A 41 -18.92 8.58 -28.16
N ILE A 42 -18.67 8.26 -29.44
CA ILE A 42 -17.74 7.20 -29.84
C ILE A 42 -16.32 7.50 -29.34
N GLN A 43 -15.88 8.76 -29.39
CA GLN A 43 -14.56 9.14 -28.91
C GLN A 43 -14.45 9.01 -27.39
N GLN A 44 -15.51 9.35 -26.65
CA GLN A 44 -15.57 9.18 -25.20
C GLN A 44 -15.56 7.70 -24.80
N ALA A 45 -16.34 6.86 -25.48
CA ALA A 45 -16.36 5.41 -25.26
C ALA A 45 -14.97 4.79 -25.49
N ASN A 46 -14.27 5.19 -26.56
CA ASN A 46 -12.91 4.71 -26.84
C ASN A 46 -11.90 5.15 -25.76
N ARG A 47 -12.05 6.34 -25.16
CA ARG A 47 -11.20 6.74 -24.01
C ARG A 47 -11.49 5.88 -22.78
N ALA A 48 -12.77 5.61 -22.50
CA ALA A 48 -13.16 4.75 -21.39
C ALA A 48 -12.56 3.33 -21.52
N ILE A 49 -12.64 2.73 -22.70
CA ILE A 49 -12.05 1.40 -22.98
C ILE A 49 -10.54 1.39 -22.75
N ARG A 50 -9.82 2.43 -23.24
CA ARG A 50 -8.37 2.54 -23.02
C ARG A 50 -8.02 2.69 -21.54
N ASN A 51 -8.76 3.51 -20.81
CA ASN A 51 -8.53 3.70 -19.38
C ASN A 51 -8.81 2.41 -18.59
N GLN A 52 -9.84 1.65 -18.99
CA GLN A 52 -10.11 0.33 -18.40
C GLN A 52 -8.95 -0.65 -18.65
N ALA A 53 -8.42 -0.72 -19.87
CA ALA A 53 -7.31 -1.61 -20.19
C ALA A 53 -6.03 -1.26 -19.41
N VAL A 54 -5.76 0.03 -19.18
CA VAL A 54 -4.64 0.46 -18.32
C VAL A 54 -4.85 0.01 -16.88
N CYS A 55 -6.06 0.19 -16.36
CA CYS A 55 -6.42 -0.24 -15.01
C CYS A 55 -6.27 -1.76 -14.85
N GLU A 56 -6.73 -2.55 -15.82
CA GLU A 56 -6.58 -4.02 -15.81
C GLU A 56 -5.10 -4.44 -15.80
N HIS A 57 -4.21 -3.73 -16.51
CA HIS A 57 -2.78 -4.01 -16.49
C HIS A 57 -2.16 -3.73 -15.11
N GLU A 58 -2.51 -2.59 -14.49
CA GLU A 58 -2.05 -2.26 -13.13
C GLU A 58 -2.52 -3.29 -12.09
N TRP A 59 -3.75 -3.82 -12.22
CA TRP A 59 -4.25 -4.88 -11.36
C TRP A 59 -3.46 -6.20 -11.51
N HIS A 60 -3.06 -6.56 -12.73
CA HIS A 60 -2.23 -7.73 -12.96
C HIS A 60 -0.84 -7.60 -12.33
N ASP A 61 -0.23 -6.41 -12.42
CA ASP A 61 1.07 -6.13 -11.81
C ASP A 61 1.01 -6.19 -10.28
N LEU A 62 -0.04 -5.62 -9.67
CA LEU A 62 -0.26 -5.70 -8.22
C LEU A 62 -0.50 -7.14 -7.75
N ALA A 63 -1.30 -7.92 -8.50
CA ALA A 63 -1.54 -9.32 -8.19
C ALA A 63 -0.26 -10.16 -8.29
N ALA A 64 0.57 -9.92 -9.31
CA ALA A 64 1.87 -10.58 -9.47
C ALA A 64 2.83 -10.22 -8.33
N PHE A 65 2.87 -8.94 -7.92
CA PHE A 65 3.66 -8.49 -6.78
C PHE A 65 3.23 -9.16 -5.46
N GLN A 66 1.91 -9.27 -5.23
CA GLN A 66 1.37 -9.92 -4.04
C GLN A 66 1.68 -11.43 -4.02
N ALA A 67 1.54 -12.11 -5.15
CA ALA A 67 1.91 -13.52 -5.29
C ALA A 67 3.41 -13.74 -4.99
N HIS A 68 4.28 -12.84 -5.46
CA HIS A 68 5.71 -12.91 -5.16
C HIS A 68 6.01 -12.74 -3.65
N LEU A 69 5.33 -11.82 -2.96
CA LEU A 69 5.46 -11.65 -1.51
C LEU A 69 5.03 -12.90 -0.73
N GLU A 70 3.95 -13.56 -1.16
CA GLU A 70 3.52 -14.82 -0.55
C GLU A 70 4.51 -15.95 -0.79
N GLU A 71 5.06 -16.05 -2.00
CA GLU A 71 6.11 -17.01 -2.32
C GLU A 71 7.34 -16.81 -1.42
N GLN A 72 7.77 -15.56 -1.19
CA GLN A 72 8.86 -15.26 -0.25
C GLN A 72 8.54 -15.69 1.19
N ARG A 73 7.30 -15.50 1.66
CA ARG A 73 6.86 -15.96 2.99
C ARG A 73 6.87 -17.47 3.10
N ILE A 74 6.41 -18.18 2.06
CA ILE A 74 6.42 -19.64 2.00
C ILE A 74 7.86 -20.17 2.02
N LEU A 75 8.76 -19.57 1.23
CA LEU A 75 10.18 -19.94 1.21
C LEU A 75 10.87 -19.68 2.56
N ALA A 76 10.54 -18.60 3.25
CA ALA A 76 11.05 -18.33 4.60
C ALA A 76 10.57 -19.38 5.61
N ARG A 77 9.29 -19.77 5.57
CA ARG A 77 8.75 -20.85 6.41
C ARG A 77 9.43 -22.19 6.11
N ARG A 78 9.66 -22.50 4.82
CA ARG A 78 10.34 -23.74 4.42
C ARG A 78 11.77 -23.79 4.95
N ARG A 79 12.54 -22.70 4.80
CA ARG A 79 13.91 -22.59 5.36
C ARG A 79 13.94 -22.79 6.87
N ARG A 80 12.92 -22.30 7.59
CA ARG A 80 12.82 -22.51 9.04
C ARG A 80 12.58 -23.99 9.38
N LEU A 81 11.66 -24.66 8.69
CA LEU A 81 11.40 -26.09 8.89
C LEU A 81 12.61 -26.96 8.53
N ASP A 82 13.31 -26.62 7.44
CA ASP A 82 14.54 -27.33 7.04
C ASP A 82 15.64 -27.15 8.10
N ALA A 83 15.77 -25.96 8.70
CA ALA A 83 16.68 -25.72 9.82
C ALA A 83 16.28 -26.53 11.08
N GLU A 84 14.99 -26.51 11.46
CA GLU A 84 14.48 -27.29 12.59
C GLU A 84 14.72 -28.80 12.40
N ASN A 85 14.48 -29.33 11.20
CA ASN A 85 14.77 -30.73 10.85
C ASN A 85 16.28 -31.05 10.91
N PHE A 86 17.13 -30.12 10.48
CA PHE A 86 18.58 -30.28 10.56
C PHE A 86 19.07 -30.39 12.01
N PHE A 87 18.52 -29.56 12.92
CA PHE A 87 18.84 -29.64 14.34
C PHE A 87 18.25 -30.89 15.01
N ALA A 88 17.05 -31.32 14.64
CA ALA A 88 16.46 -32.54 15.16
C ALA A 88 17.26 -33.82 14.77
N GLY A 89 17.89 -33.83 13.60
CA GLY A 89 18.69 -34.96 13.12
C GLY A 89 20.09 -35.09 13.72
N THR A 90 20.65 -34.01 14.28
CA THR A 90 22.04 -33.97 14.77
C THR A 90 22.21 -34.29 16.26
N ILE A 91 21.11 -34.33 17.03
CA ILE A 91 21.14 -34.62 18.47
C ILE A 91 20.61 -36.04 18.76
N ASN A 92 21.12 -37.04 18.04
CA ASN A 92 21.06 -38.42 18.52
C ASN A 92 22.48 -38.87 18.87
N PRO A 93 23.04 -38.41 20.00
CA PRO A 93 24.28 -38.97 20.51
C PRO A 93 23.96 -40.42 20.86
N ARG A 94 24.40 -41.33 20.00
CA ARG A 94 24.49 -42.75 20.29
C ARG A 94 25.48 -42.91 21.46
N CYS A 95 25.00 -42.61 22.66
CA CYS A 95 25.63 -42.93 23.92
C CYS A 95 25.48 -44.44 24.11
N SER A 96 26.35 -45.17 23.43
CA SER A 96 26.79 -46.46 23.91
C SER A 96 27.60 -46.21 25.18
N HIS A 97 26.98 -46.35 26.35
CA HIS A 97 27.50 -47.18 27.45
C HIS A 97 26.63 -47.07 28.69
N GLY A 98 26.26 -48.24 29.19
CA GLY A 98 25.32 -48.41 30.28
C GLY A 98 25.84 -47.84 31.58
N PHE A 99 24.94 -47.18 32.31
CA PHE A 99 24.95 -47.22 33.75
C PHE A 99 23.51 -47.42 34.20
N ASN A 100 23.31 -48.56 34.85
CA ASN A 100 22.13 -48.83 35.66
C ASN A 100 22.11 -47.79 36.78
N ASN A 101 21.09 -46.94 36.83
CA ASN A 101 20.45 -46.66 38.11
C ASN A 101 19.04 -46.08 37.93
N SER A 102 18.14 -46.78 38.60
CA SER A 102 16.73 -46.50 38.81
C SER A 102 16.54 -45.16 39.52
N ALA A 103 16.03 -44.17 38.81
CA ALA A 103 15.24 -43.09 39.38
C ALA A 103 14.14 -42.73 38.39
N SER A 104 12.91 -43.02 38.81
CA SER A 104 11.67 -42.81 38.08
C SER A 104 11.45 -41.30 37.89
N CYS A 105 11.66 -40.83 36.65
CA CYS A 105 11.09 -39.57 36.17
C CYS A 105 9.93 -39.93 35.26
N ASP A 106 8.72 -39.72 35.77
CA ASP A 106 7.48 -39.90 35.03
C ASP A 106 7.52 -39.09 33.73
N LEU A 107 7.59 -39.85 32.65
CA LEU A 107 7.45 -39.42 31.27
C LEU A 107 6.11 -38.68 31.10
N LEU A 108 6.19 -37.37 30.86
CA LEU A 108 5.21 -36.70 30.03
C LEU A 108 5.40 -37.22 28.60
N GLN A 109 4.68 -38.28 28.27
CA GLN A 109 4.63 -38.79 26.90
C GLN A 109 4.18 -37.67 25.97
N PRO A 110 4.88 -37.42 24.86
CA PRO A 110 4.41 -36.48 23.85
C PRO A 110 3.05 -36.97 23.37
N LYS A 111 2.03 -36.13 23.58
CA LYS A 111 0.66 -36.35 23.13
C LYS A 111 0.70 -36.63 21.63
N VAL A 112 0.55 -37.90 21.27
CA VAL A 112 0.44 -38.35 19.88
C VAL A 112 -0.81 -37.69 19.32
N PHE A 113 -0.61 -36.63 18.54
CA PHE A 113 -1.69 -36.01 17.78
C PHE A 113 -2.23 -37.08 16.82
N GLY A 114 -3.52 -37.37 16.96
CA GLY A 114 -4.20 -38.37 16.13
C GLY A 114 -4.20 -37.96 14.65
N PRO A 115 -4.36 -38.94 13.74
CA PRO A 115 -4.28 -38.75 12.28
C PRO A 115 -5.41 -37.92 11.65
N ASP A 116 -6.24 -37.24 12.46
CA ASP A 116 -7.43 -36.53 12.01
C ASP A 116 -7.27 -35.01 11.98
N GLU A 117 -6.09 -34.45 12.31
CA GLU A 117 -5.86 -33.02 12.05
C GLU A 117 -5.70 -32.77 10.54
N PRO A 118 -6.52 -31.89 9.94
CA PRO A 118 -6.38 -31.54 8.54
C PRO A 118 -4.97 -31.01 8.32
N SER A 119 -4.28 -31.60 7.34
CA SER A 119 -2.92 -31.20 7.01
C SER A 119 -2.87 -29.68 6.84
N LEU A 120 -1.83 -29.02 7.34
CA LEU A 120 -1.64 -27.58 7.14
C LEU A 120 -1.78 -27.19 5.65
N LYS A 121 -1.43 -28.10 4.74
CA LYS A 121 -1.64 -27.95 3.30
C LYS A 121 -3.11 -27.91 2.91
N ASP A 122 -3.95 -28.76 3.51
CA ASP A 122 -5.40 -28.79 3.26
C ASP A 122 -6.05 -27.52 3.81
N MET A 123 -5.60 -27.04 4.97
CA MET A 123 -6.08 -25.80 5.57
C MET A 123 -5.74 -24.57 4.71
N ILE A 124 -4.50 -24.49 4.18
CA ILE A 124 -4.09 -23.41 3.26
C ILE A 124 -4.86 -23.51 1.93
N SER A 125 -5.08 -24.72 1.42
CA SER A 125 -5.82 -24.95 0.17
C SER A 125 -7.29 -24.57 0.31
N SER A 126 -7.92 -24.91 1.45
CA SER A 126 -9.29 -24.50 1.78
C SER A 126 -9.42 -22.98 1.84
N HIS A 127 -8.47 -22.29 2.49
CA HIS A 127 -8.51 -20.84 2.59
C HIS A 127 -8.36 -20.15 1.23
N LEU A 128 -7.48 -20.66 0.36
CA LEU A 128 -7.28 -20.11 -0.98
C LEU A 128 -8.52 -20.30 -1.87
N GLU A 129 -9.20 -21.44 -1.73
CA GLU A 129 -10.43 -21.73 -2.48
C GLU A 129 -11.60 -20.86 -1.99
N GLU A 130 -11.71 -20.64 -0.69
CA GLU A 130 -12.69 -19.71 -0.11
C GLU A 130 -12.46 -18.28 -0.60
N GLN A 131 -11.21 -17.83 -0.66
CA GLN A 131 -10.86 -16.52 -1.20
C GLN A 131 -11.21 -16.39 -2.68
N ARG A 132 -11.01 -17.44 -3.50
CA ARG A 132 -11.48 -17.47 -4.90
C ARG A 132 -13.00 -17.36 -4.99
N ARG A 133 -13.73 -18.06 -4.10
CA ARG A 133 -15.20 -18.04 -4.08
C ARG A 133 -15.71 -16.64 -3.77
N LEU A 134 -15.15 -15.98 -2.76
CA LEU A 134 -15.51 -14.61 -2.38
C LEU A 134 -15.24 -13.60 -3.52
N MET A 135 -14.10 -13.72 -4.21
CA MET A 135 -13.80 -12.85 -5.36
C MET A 135 -14.72 -13.11 -6.55
N ALA A 136 -15.15 -14.36 -6.76
CA ALA A 136 -16.11 -14.71 -7.79
C ALA A 136 -17.51 -14.13 -7.48
N GLU A 137 -17.97 -14.23 -6.23
CA GLU A 137 -19.23 -13.67 -5.75
C GLU A 137 -19.24 -12.13 -5.90
N HIS A 138 -18.19 -11.44 -5.44
CA HIS A 138 -18.07 -9.99 -5.60
C HIS A 138 -18.08 -9.56 -7.08
N ARG A 139 -17.40 -10.32 -7.95
CA ARG A 139 -17.39 -10.04 -9.39
C ARG A 139 -18.76 -10.28 -10.07
N SER A 140 -19.58 -11.21 -9.56
CA SER A 140 -20.97 -11.34 -10.01
C SER A 140 -21.82 -10.16 -9.56
N GLU A 141 -21.71 -9.73 -8.29
CA GLU A 141 -22.46 -8.59 -7.77
C GLU A 141 -22.21 -7.31 -8.58
N VAL A 142 -20.93 -7.01 -8.87
CA VAL A 142 -20.57 -5.85 -9.70
C VAL A 142 -21.17 -5.97 -11.11
N ARG A 143 -21.19 -7.16 -11.71
CA ARG A 143 -21.81 -7.37 -13.03
C ARG A 143 -23.32 -7.19 -12.98
N ASP A 144 -23.99 -7.71 -11.95
CA ASP A 144 -25.44 -7.60 -11.80
C ASP A 144 -25.88 -6.15 -11.59
N VAL A 145 -25.12 -5.36 -10.79
CA VAL A 145 -25.37 -3.93 -10.61
C VAL A 145 -25.19 -3.17 -11.92
N LEU A 146 -24.12 -3.45 -12.68
CA LEU A 146 -23.91 -2.82 -13.98
C LEU A 146 -25.03 -3.18 -14.98
N GLN A 147 -25.47 -4.44 -14.99
CA GLN A 147 -26.57 -4.90 -15.82
C GLN A 147 -27.91 -4.24 -15.43
N ALA A 148 -28.16 -4.05 -14.13
CA ALA A 148 -29.32 -3.33 -13.62
C ALA A 148 -29.32 -1.86 -14.06
N ILE A 149 -28.17 -1.17 -14.00
CA ILE A 149 -28.03 0.21 -14.47
C ILE A 149 -28.28 0.30 -15.98
N LEU A 150 -27.68 -0.60 -16.77
CA LEU A 150 -27.87 -0.62 -18.23
C LEU A 150 -29.32 -0.91 -18.62
N THR A 151 -29.99 -1.83 -17.92
CA THR A 151 -31.41 -2.12 -18.16
C THR A 151 -32.30 -0.93 -17.79
N HIS A 152 -32.02 -0.23 -16.68
CA HIS A 152 -32.74 0.99 -16.32
C HIS A 152 -32.56 2.12 -17.36
N LEU A 153 -31.36 2.32 -17.88
CA LEU A 153 -31.08 3.33 -18.90
C LEU A 153 -31.76 2.98 -20.24
N SER A 154 -31.75 1.70 -20.63
CA SER A 154 -32.40 1.24 -21.87
C SER A 154 -33.93 1.38 -21.86
N LYS A 155 -34.56 1.33 -20.68
CA LYS A 155 -36.02 1.37 -20.53
C LYS A 155 -36.58 2.81 -20.51
N GLY A 156 -35.74 3.82 -20.32
CA GLY A 156 -36.11 5.23 -20.22
C GLY A 156 -36.25 5.98 -21.56
N THR A 157 -35.84 5.42 -22.70
CA THR A 157 -35.79 6.13 -23.99
C THR A 157 -36.93 5.79 -24.95
N THR A 158 -38.04 5.24 -24.46
CA THR A 158 -39.26 5.10 -25.27
C THR A 158 -39.97 6.46 -25.39
N ILE A 159 -39.33 7.42 -26.04
CA ILE A 159 -39.97 8.66 -26.49
C ILE A 159 -40.97 8.23 -27.56
N LYS A 160 -42.26 8.17 -27.16
CA LYS A 160 -43.39 8.05 -28.08
C LYS A 160 -43.25 9.14 -29.14
N ALA A 161 -43.09 8.72 -30.39
CA ALA A 161 -43.02 9.60 -31.56
C ALA A 161 -44.19 10.60 -31.54
N PRO A 162 -43.94 11.92 -31.65
CA PRO A 162 -44.99 12.91 -31.83
C PRO A 162 -45.58 12.76 -33.23
N ILE A 163 -46.88 12.47 -33.28
CA ILE A 163 -47.68 12.61 -34.49
C ILE A 163 -47.76 14.10 -34.82
N GLU A 164 -47.24 14.41 -35.99
CA GLU A 164 -47.34 15.64 -36.78
C GLU A 164 -48.79 16.18 -36.82
N ARG A 165 -48.99 17.46 -36.45
CA ARG A 165 -49.89 18.43 -37.12
C ARG A 165 -49.84 19.85 -36.52
N ASP A 166 -49.44 20.76 -37.41
CA ASP A 166 -49.84 22.16 -37.67
C ASP A 166 -49.62 23.33 -36.68
N PRO A 167 -49.33 24.54 -37.20
CA PRO A 167 -48.92 25.70 -36.43
C PRO A 167 -49.97 26.82 -36.41
N VAL A 168 -50.53 27.18 -35.25
CA VAL A 168 -51.27 28.46 -35.08
C VAL A 168 -51.16 28.98 -33.65
N SER A 169 -50.46 30.11 -33.53
CA SER A 169 -50.82 31.39 -32.87
C SER A 169 -51.37 31.49 -31.42
N SER A 170 -50.93 32.60 -30.80
CA SER A 170 -51.42 33.30 -29.58
C SER A 170 -51.07 32.63 -28.24
N SER A 171 -50.21 33.23 -27.41
CA SER A 171 -50.44 34.42 -26.56
C SER A 171 -51.64 34.24 -25.63
N VAL A 172 -51.38 34.10 -24.32
CA VAL A 172 -52.13 34.72 -23.20
C VAL A 172 -51.50 34.32 -21.86
N ASN A 173 -51.25 35.33 -21.04
CA ASN A 173 -50.96 35.29 -19.59
C ASN A 173 -51.97 34.42 -18.82
N VAL A 174 -51.59 33.91 -17.63
CA VAL A 174 -52.28 34.18 -16.35
C VAL A 174 -51.67 33.34 -15.21
N ASN A 175 -51.67 34.02 -14.06
CA ASN A 175 -51.22 33.71 -12.72
C ASN A 175 -51.99 32.55 -12.02
N GLU A 176 -51.47 32.19 -10.84
CA GLU A 176 -52.12 31.53 -9.68
C GLU A 176 -52.23 29.99 -9.55
N LYS A 177 -51.79 29.56 -8.34
CA LYS A 177 -52.27 28.50 -7.45
C LYS A 177 -52.09 27.02 -7.86
N GLY A 178 -51.47 26.28 -6.94
CA GLY A 178 -51.39 24.81 -6.97
C GLY A 178 -52.76 24.12 -6.92
N PRO A 179 -52.79 22.80 -7.13
CA PRO A 179 -52.92 21.91 -5.98
C PRO A 179 -52.14 20.58 -6.07
N VAL A 180 -51.90 20.02 -4.89
CA VAL A 180 -51.91 18.60 -4.49
C VAL A 180 -52.46 17.62 -5.54
N LEU A 181 -51.73 16.53 -5.85
CA LEU A 181 -52.27 15.15 -5.81
C LEU A 181 -51.22 14.03 -6.01
N LEU A 182 -51.19 13.12 -5.02
CA LEU A 182 -51.07 11.65 -5.06
C LEU A 182 -50.21 10.97 -6.16
N GLN A 183 -49.19 10.23 -5.72
CA GLN A 183 -49.05 8.87 -6.21
C GLN A 183 -48.75 7.87 -5.07
N GLU A 184 -49.67 6.91 -5.03
CA GLU A 184 -49.89 5.82 -4.10
C GLU A 184 -48.94 4.67 -4.45
N GLY A 185 -47.99 4.39 -3.56
CA GLY A 185 -47.09 3.24 -3.65
C GLY A 185 -47.42 2.23 -2.56
N LYS A 186 -48.37 1.34 -2.85
CA LYS A 186 -48.80 0.22 -2.02
C LYS A 186 -47.73 -0.87 -2.03
N GLY A 187 -46.85 -0.85 -1.02
CA GLY A 187 -45.82 -1.85 -0.77
C GLY A 187 -46.01 -2.46 0.62
N GLU A 188 -46.32 -3.74 0.61
CA GLU A 188 -46.77 -4.61 1.68
C GLU A 188 -45.78 -4.75 2.85
N ALA A 189 -46.36 -4.89 4.05
CA ALA A 189 -45.69 -4.91 5.34
C ALA A 189 -44.77 -6.12 5.54
N ARG A 190 -43.54 -5.84 5.97
CA ARG A 190 -42.83 -6.65 6.97
C ARG A 190 -42.42 -5.73 8.10
N GLU A 191 -43.22 -5.76 9.16
CA GLU A 191 -42.83 -5.38 10.51
C GLU A 191 -41.55 -6.14 10.88
N ILE A 192 -40.42 -5.43 10.88
CA ILE A 192 -39.31 -5.75 11.77
C ILE A 192 -39.27 -4.57 12.75
N SER A 193 -40.07 -4.72 13.78
CA SER A 193 -40.00 -3.93 15.00
C SER A 193 -38.75 -4.38 15.73
N ASP A 194 -37.62 -3.71 15.47
CA ASP A 194 -36.50 -3.66 16.40
C ASP A 194 -36.13 -2.20 16.59
N SER A 195 -36.55 -1.71 17.75
CA SER A 195 -36.38 -0.35 18.23
C SER A 195 -34.92 -0.11 18.60
N ASP A 196 -34.06 0.12 17.61
CA ASP A 196 -32.79 0.81 17.84
C ASP A 196 -33.01 2.30 17.55
N THR A 197 -33.84 2.91 18.40
CA THR A 197 -33.87 4.37 18.53
C THR A 197 -32.51 4.74 19.10
N GLN A 198 -31.53 4.93 18.21
CA GLN A 198 -30.31 5.65 18.52
C GLN A 198 -30.75 7.04 18.98
N GLU A 199 -31.00 7.17 20.28
CA GLU A 199 -30.97 8.45 20.95
C GLU A 199 -29.64 9.07 20.55
N GLU A 200 -29.73 10.06 19.67
CA GLU A 200 -28.66 10.97 19.32
C GLU A 200 -28.32 11.73 20.60
N TYR A 201 -27.56 11.07 21.49
CA TYR A 201 -27.04 11.67 22.70
C TYR A 201 -26.12 12.79 22.26
N ALA A 202 -26.70 13.99 22.14
CA ALA A 202 -25.99 15.22 21.86
C ALA A 202 -24.80 15.26 22.83
N ALA A 203 -23.60 15.24 22.26
CA ALA A 203 -22.37 15.15 23.04
C ALA A 203 -22.36 16.21 24.13
N SER A 204 -21.97 15.80 25.35
CA SER A 204 -21.76 16.78 26.41
C SER A 204 -20.69 17.78 25.96
N PRO A 205 -20.88 19.10 26.13
CA PRO A 205 -19.88 20.10 25.80
C PRO A 205 -18.50 19.81 26.43
N ALA A 206 -18.48 19.18 27.61
CA ALA A 206 -17.26 18.76 28.29
C ALA A 206 -16.49 17.67 27.53
N GLN A 207 -17.19 16.72 26.90
CA GLN A 207 -16.58 15.66 26.09
C GLN A 207 -15.94 16.24 24.83
N VAL A 208 -16.65 17.16 24.15
CA VAL A 208 -16.13 17.86 22.98
C VAL A 208 -14.87 18.66 23.33
N ALA A 209 -14.89 19.41 24.43
CA ALA A 209 -13.73 20.16 24.91
C ALA A 209 -12.54 19.25 25.25
N SER A 210 -12.80 18.09 25.88
CA SER A 210 -11.77 17.09 26.16
C SER A 210 -11.13 16.57 24.88
N SER A 211 -11.91 16.13 23.89
CA SER A 211 -11.38 15.66 22.60
C SER A 211 -10.55 16.73 21.88
N LEU A 212 -10.98 18.00 21.91
CA LEU A 212 -10.21 19.10 21.31
C LEU A 212 -8.88 19.33 22.04
N SER A 213 -8.85 19.22 23.36
CA SER A 213 -7.61 19.34 24.14
C SER A 213 -6.63 18.19 23.87
N GLN A 214 -7.14 16.97 23.64
CA GLN A 214 -6.30 15.84 23.24
C GLN A 214 -5.71 16.06 21.84
N ILE A 215 -6.53 16.53 20.89
CA ILE A 215 -6.05 16.85 19.53
C ILE A 215 -4.99 17.95 19.56
N SER A 216 -5.16 19.00 20.38
CA SER A 216 -4.15 20.05 20.50
C SER A 216 -2.84 19.53 21.11
N SER A 217 -2.92 18.70 22.15
CA SER A 217 -1.76 18.03 22.73
C SER A 217 -1.01 17.16 21.71
N LEU A 218 -1.73 16.37 20.89
CA LEU A 218 -1.13 15.58 19.83
C LEU A 218 -0.51 16.46 18.73
N SER A 219 -1.15 17.59 18.40
CA SER A 219 -0.58 18.57 17.46
C SER A 219 0.74 19.12 18.00
N THR A 220 0.83 19.49 19.28
CA THR A 220 2.09 19.96 19.88
C THR A 220 3.17 18.88 19.87
N ARG A 221 2.79 17.63 20.15
CA ARG A 221 3.71 16.48 20.07
C ARG A 221 4.23 16.28 18.65
N LEU A 222 3.38 16.43 17.63
CA LEU A 222 3.80 16.40 16.23
C LEU A 222 4.84 17.48 15.94
N GLU A 223 4.56 18.74 16.28
CA GLU A 223 5.51 19.85 16.05
C GLU A 223 6.85 19.59 16.76
N SER A 224 6.83 19.07 17.98
CA SER A 224 8.04 18.68 18.71
C SER A 224 8.82 17.55 18.02
N LEU A 225 8.13 16.53 17.48
CA LEU A 225 8.76 15.43 16.74
C LEU A 225 9.40 15.93 15.45
N LEU A 226 8.75 16.87 14.75
CA LEU A 226 9.29 17.45 13.53
C LEU A 226 10.50 18.35 13.82
N ALA A 227 10.45 19.16 14.87
CA ALA A 227 11.54 20.05 15.26
C ALA A 227 12.78 19.29 15.77
N ALA A 228 12.59 18.18 16.48
CA ALA A 228 13.69 17.36 17.01
C ALA A 228 14.35 16.48 15.94
N PHE A 229 13.66 16.22 14.84
CA PHE A 229 14.15 15.29 13.82
C PHE A 229 15.26 15.91 12.97
N GLN A 230 16.42 15.25 12.97
CA GLN A 230 17.51 15.55 12.04
C GLN A 230 17.71 14.38 11.09
N PHE A 231 17.66 14.68 9.80
CA PHE A 231 17.80 13.64 8.78
C PHE A 231 19.28 13.21 8.67
N PRO A 232 19.62 11.90 8.79
CA PRO A 232 20.99 11.42 8.62
C PRO A 232 21.63 11.82 7.28
N ALA A 233 22.94 12.11 7.31
CA ALA A 233 23.69 12.47 6.10
C ALA A 233 23.76 11.30 5.11
N GLU A 234 23.95 10.09 5.63
CA GLU A 234 24.06 8.85 4.87
C GLU A 234 23.00 7.85 5.33
N LEU A 235 22.46 7.08 4.39
CA LEU A 235 21.51 5.99 4.65
C LEU A 235 22.01 4.70 4.02
N ASP A 236 21.86 3.62 4.75
CA ASP A 236 22.28 2.29 4.31
C ASP A 236 21.12 1.56 3.63
N PHE A 237 21.32 1.19 2.37
CA PHE A 237 20.31 0.50 1.56
C PHE A 237 20.79 -0.90 1.16
N SER A 238 19.93 -1.91 1.35
CA SER A 238 20.16 -3.27 0.86
C SER A 238 19.20 -3.59 -0.28
N PRO A 239 19.61 -4.42 -1.25
CA PRO A 239 18.66 -4.97 -2.22
C PRO A 239 17.55 -5.71 -1.46
N ALA A 240 16.30 -5.40 -1.78
CA ALA A 240 15.17 -6.10 -1.23
C ALA A 240 15.18 -7.54 -1.78
N LEU A 241 15.07 -8.53 -0.89
CA LEU A 241 15.03 -9.94 -1.26
C LEU A 241 13.86 -10.17 -2.24
N GLY A 242 14.18 -10.60 -3.47
CA GLY A 242 13.19 -11.00 -4.47
C GLY A 242 12.84 -9.96 -5.54
N THR A 243 13.20 -8.68 -5.37
CA THR A 243 12.87 -7.63 -6.33
C THR A 243 14.12 -6.97 -6.89
N ALA A 244 14.51 -7.36 -8.10
CA ALA A 244 15.63 -6.76 -8.81
C ALA A 244 15.39 -5.25 -8.99
N GLY A 245 16.28 -4.44 -8.44
CA GLY A 245 16.22 -2.97 -8.54
C GLY A 245 15.46 -2.24 -7.43
N VAL A 246 14.80 -2.94 -6.50
CA VAL A 246 14.22 -2.32 -5.31
C VAL A 246 15.23 -2.39 -4.17
N PHE A 247 15.60 -1.24 -3.63
CA PHE A 247 16.44 -1.16 -2.44
C PHE A 247 15.57 -0.75 -1.26
N ALA A 248 15.68 -1.51 -0.17
CA ALA A 248 15.01 -1.25 1.09
C ALA A 248 16.01 -0.65 2.09
N LEU A 249 15.50 0.20 2.98
CA LEU A 249 16.27 0.74 4.09
C LEU A 249 16.70 -0.43 5.00
N THR A 250 17.96 -0.50 5.38
CA THR A 250 18.46 -1.57 6.28
C THR A 250 18.16 -1.25 7.75
N TYR A 251 18.23 -2.26 8.62
CA TYR A 251 18.13 -2.09 10.07
C TYR A 251 19.52 -1.81 10.69
N THR A 252 20.19 -0.77 10.21
CA THR A 252 21.48 -0.31 10.77
C THR A 252 21.28 0.84 11.76
N PRO A 253 22.22 1.07 12.69
CA PRO A 253 22.17 2.22 13.60
C PRO A 253 22.10 3.58 12.88
N ALA A 254 22.73 3.70 11.71
CA ALA A 254 22.67 4.92 10.89
C ALA A 254 21.24 5.27 10.43
N ASN A 255 20.42 4.26 10.17
CA ASN A 255 19.03 4.41 9.74
C ASN A 255 18.04 4.52 10.91
N ALA A 256 18.50 4.32 12.15
CA ALA A 256 17.65 4.30 13.33
C ALA A 256 16.83 5.60 13.53
N PRO A 257 17.37 6.81 13.31
CA PRO A 257 16.60 8.06 13.45
C PRO A 257 15.41 8.13 12.49
N VAL A 258 15.59 7.70 11.23
CA VAL A 258 14.52 7.71 10.21
C VAL A 258 13.40 6.75 10.62
N ARG A 259 13.75 5.52 11.02
CA ARG A 259 12.76 4.53 11.45
C ARG A 259 12.05 4.91 12.74
N ALA A 260 12.79 5.50 13.69
CA ALA A 260 12.21 6.01 14.92
C ALA A 260 11.17 7.10 14.64
N GLN A 261 11.48 8.01 13.71
CA GLN A 261 10.55 9.05 13.27
C GLN A 261 9.31 8.47 12.58
N GLU A 262 9.49 7.56 11.62
CA GLU A 262 8.39 6.87 10.92
C GLU A 262 7.45 6.16 11.91
N HIS A 263 8.02 5.43 12.87
CA HIS A 263 7.26 4.74 13.91
C HIS A 263 6.54 5.73 14.83
N ALA A 264 7.21 6.82 15.26
CA ALA A 264 6.60 7.84 16.11
C ALA A 264 5.41 8.55 15.42
N LEU A 265 5.53 8.86 14.12
CA LEU A 265 4.44 9.43 13.33
C LEU A 265 3.28 8.43 13.16
N SER A 266 3.58 7.15 12.96
CA SER A 266 2.56 6.08 12.87
C SER A 266 1.77 5.93 14.18
N LEU A 267 2.45 5.99 15.33
CA LEU A 267 1.78 5.98 16.63
C LEU A 267 0.87 7.20 16.81
N LEU A 268 1.31 8.37 16.38
CA LEU A 268 0.52 9.60 16.47
C LEU A 268 -0.76 9.52 15.61
N PHE A 269 -0.69 8.81 14.47
CA PHE A 269 -1.85 8.50 13.64
C PHE A 269 -2.87 7.61 14.38
N ALA A 270 -2.39 6.53 14.99
CA ALA A 270 -3.23 5.63 15.79
C ALA A 270 -3.87 6.36 16.99
N ASP A 271 -3.10 7.21 17.68
CA ASP A 271 -3.59 8.04 18.79
C ASP A 271 -4.70 9.00 18.34
N LEU A 272 -4.57 9.63 17.16
CA LEU A 272 -5.60 10.52 16.59
C LEU A 272 -6.90 9.77 16.25
N ASP A 273 -6.78 8.58 15.65
CA ASP A 273 -7.95 7.77 15.25
C ASP A 273 -8.77 7.31 16.46
N ASN A 274 -8.10 7.08 17.59
CA ASN A 274 -8.74 6.69 18.84
C ASN A 274 -9.55 7.82 19.52
N ILE A 275 -9.40 9.08 19.11
CA ILE A 275 -10.13 10.20 19.72
C ILE A 275 -11.60 10.20 19.28
N PRO A 276 -12.57 10.04 20.20
CA PRO A 276 -13.98 10.05 19.86
C PRO A 276 -14.44 11.47 19.48
N SER A 277 -15.21 11.55 18.39
CA SER A 277 -15.79 12.83 17.92
C SER A 277 -17.13 13.17 18.56
N PHE A 278 -17.83 12.19 19.12
CA PHE A 278 -19.19 12.33 19.66
C PHE A 278 -20.15 13.09 18.71
N GLY A 279 -20.01 12.89 17.39
CA GLY A 279 -20.83 13.61 16.40
C GLY A 279 -20.46 15.08 16.18
N SER A 280 -19.49 15.64 16.91
CA SER A 280 -19.05 17.03 16.72
C SER A 280 -18.21 17.20 15.45
N ASP A 281 -18.70 18.01 14.51
CA ASP A 281 -17.97 18.33 13.28
C ASP A 281 -16.69 19.13 13.54
N VAL A 282 -16.66 19.95 14.59
CA VAL A 282 -15.46 20.69 14.99
C VAL A 282 -14.33 19.74 15.36
N VAL A 283 -14.62 18.69 16.13
CA VAL A 283 -13.64 17.66 16.50
C VAL A 283 -13.19 16.87 15.27
N ARG A 284 -14.12 16.48 14.39
CA ARG A 284 -13.80 15.78 13.14
C ARG A 284 -12.89 16.61 12.24
N ASN A 285 -13.17 17.90 12.08
CA ASN A 285 -12.38 18.83 11.29
C ASN A 285 -10.98 19.05 11.89
N ALA A 286 -10.90 19.27 13.20
CA ALA A 286 -9.63 19.42 13.91
C ALA A 286 -8.76 18.16 13.76
N ARG A 287 -9.34 16.97 13.97
CA ARG A 287 -8.65 15.69 13.78
C ARG A 287 -8.15 15.53 12.34
N ARG A 288 -9.00 15.77 11.34
CA ARG A 288 -8.61 15.71 9.92
C ARG A 288 -7.44 16.64 9.62
N ALA A 289 -7.45 17.86 10.13
CA ALA A 289 -6.38 18.83 9.90
C ALA A 289 -5.03 18.31 10.44
N VAL A 290 -4.99 17.74 11.66
CA VAL A 290 -3.76 17.16 12.21
C VAL A 290 -3.35 15.91 11.42
N VAL A 291 -4.28 15.02 11.11
CA VAL A 291 -4.02 13.82 10.29
C VAL A 291 -3.37 14.18 8.94
N THR A 292 -3.88 15.19 8.24
CA THR A 292 -3.29 15.66 6.97
C THR A 292 -1.85 16.16 7.17
N ARG A 293 -1.54 16.83 8.29
CA ARG A 293 -0.17 17.26 8.59
C ARG A 293 0.76 16.07 8.86
N VAL A 294 0.29 15.05 9.58
CA VAL A 294 1.07 13.82 9.82
C VAL A 294 1.36 13.09 8.51
N ASP A 295 0.35 12.93 7.65
CA ASP A 295 0.52 12.33 6.31
C ASP A 295 1.51 13.12 5.45
N GLN A 296 1.43 14.46 5.48
CA GLN A 296 2.41 15.32 4.80
C GLN A 296 3.84 15.11 5.35
N ALA A 297 4.01 14.96 6.66
CA ALA A 297 5.30 14.70 7.28
C ALA A 297 5.86 13.32 6.87
N LEU A 298 5.04 12.28 6.83
CA LEU A 298 5.43 10.95 6.33
C LEU A 298 5.87 11.02 4.87
N LYS A 299 5.11 11.71 4.01
CA LYS A 299 5.50 11.92 2.60
C LYS A 299 6.82 12.67 2.45
N GLN A 300 7.09 13.65 3.29
CA GLN A 300 8.38 14.36 3.30
C GLN A 300 9.53 13.46 3.73
N LEU A 301 9.30 12.60 4.73
CA LEU A 301 10.26 11.60 5.18
C LEU A 301 10.60 10.62 4.05
N ASP A 302 9.59 10.04 3.41
CA ASP A 302 9.75 9.11 2.28
C ASP A 302 10.47 9.75 1.11
N LYS A 303 10.11 11.00 0.77
CA LYS A 303 10.81 11.77 -0.26
C LYS A 303 12.30 11.93 0.08
N GLY A 304 12.62 12.27 1.34
CA GLY A 304 14.00 12.41 1.79
C GLY A 304 14.81 11.10 1.76
N VAL A 305 14.14 9.97 1.97
CA VAL A 305 14.73 8.62 1.82
C VAL A 305 15.00 8.31 0.35
N GLU A 306 14.02 8.53 -0.54
CA GLU A 306 14.17 8.25 -1.98
C GLU A 306 15.23 9.14 -2.64
N GLU A 307 15.33 10.41 -2.27
CA GLU A 307 16.41 11.30 -2.74
C GLU A 307 17.81 10.76 -2.39
N ARG A 308 18.00 10.27 -1.17
CA ARG A 308 19.28 9.68 -0.72
C ARG A 308 19.56 8.35 -1.38
N LYS A 309 18.52 7.54 -1.58
CA LYS A 309 18.60 6.30 -2.34
C LYS A 309 19.05 6.57 -3.78
N GLY A 310 18.50 7.60 -4.43
CA GLY A 310 18.95 8.06 -5.74
C GLY A 310 20.44 8.45 -5.77
N ARG A 311 20.89 9.23 -4.78
CA ARG A 311 22.32 9.60 -4.63
C ARG A 311 23.22 8.39 -4.41
N ALA A 312 22.81 7.44 -3.58
CA ALA A 312 23.55 6.21 -3.32
C ALA A 312 23.66 5.33 -4.58
N ARG A 313 22.64 5.34 -5.44
CA ARG A 313 22.68 4.65 -6.75
C ARG A 313 23.62 5.34 -7.73
N ALA A 314 23.57 6.67 -7.83
CA ALA A 314 24.47 7.44 -8.71
C ALA A 314 25.95 7.20 -8.36
N LYS A 315 26.30 7.24 -7.06
CA LYS A 315 27.66 6.92 -6.59
C LYS A 315 28.15 5.51 -6.97
N LYS A 316 27.24 4.55 -7.13
CA LYS A 316 27.57 3.16 -7.53
C LYS A 316 27.60 2.94 -9.04
N ALA A 317 26.95 3.82 -9.82
CA ALA A 317 26.91 3.75 -11.28
C ALA A 317 28.16 4.36 -11.93
N ASP A 318 28.84 5.26 -11.22
CA ASP A 318 30.13 5.84 -11.63
C ASP A 318 31.32 5.23 -10.83
N PRO A 319 31.60 3.92 -10.86
CA PRO A 319 32.96 3.46 -10.65
C PRO A 319 33.72 3.75 -11.95
N VAL A 320 33.85 5.03 -12.29
CA VAL A 320 34.74 5.48 -13.36
C VAL A 320 36.12 5.02 -12.92
N THR A 321 36.56 3.94 -13.55
CA THR A 321 37.91 3.70 -14.04
C THR A 321 38.78 4.93 -13.84
N MET A 322 39.28 5.11 -12.62
CA MET A 322 40.54 5.80 -12.43
C MET A 322 41.50 4.97 -13.29
N PRO A 323 42.14 5.55 -14.31
CA PRO A 323 43.26 4.89 -14.94
C PRO A 323 44.18 4.49 -13.80
N ILE A 324 44.35 3.19 -13.61
CA ILE A 324 45.50 2.68 -12.90
C ILE A 324 46.67 3.20 -13.72
N GLU A 325 47.21 4.36 -13.32
CA GLU A 325 48.58 4.71 -13.60
C GLU A 325 49.39 3.61 -12.94
N GLN A 326 49.67 2.60 -13.76
CA GLN A 326 50.61 1.55 -13.51
C GLN A 326 51.89 2.23 -13.00
N PRO A 327 52.35 1.94 -11.78
CA PRO A 327 53.63 2.45 -11.33
C PRO A 327 54.68 1.77 -12.19
N THR A 328 55.14 2.47 -13.24
CA THR A 328 56.45 2.24 -13.81
C THR A 328 57.43 2.46 -12.68
N HIS A 329 57.95 1.35 -12.16
CA HIS A 329 59.25 1.30 -11.53
C HIS A 329 60.30 1.84 -12.52
N PRO A 330 61.04 2.89 -12.17
CA PRO A 330 62.46 2.90 -12.41
C PRO A 330 63.13 2.64 -11.07
N ASN A 331 63.73 1.45 -10.95
CA ASN A 331 64.98 1.38 -10.21
C ASN A 331 65.92 2.38 -10.89
N ASP A 332 66.34 3.42 -10.18
CA ASP A 332 67.72 3.51 -9.71
C ASP A 332 67.91 4.77 -8.86
N ALA A 333 68.50 4.52 -7.68
CA ALA A 333 69.38 5.38 -6.89
C ALA A 333 69.25 6.91 -7.01
N ASP A 334 68.98 7.58 -5.89
CA ASP A 334 70.05 8.17 -5.05
C ASP A 334 69.48 9.27 -4.13
N SER A 335 70.00 9.28 -2.91
CA SER A 335 70.19 10.45 -2.05
C SER A 335 69.00 11.12 -1.33
N SER A 336 68.97 10.82 -0.02
CA SER A 336 69.16 11.81 1.06
C SER A 336 67.96 12.62 1.59
N GLU A 337 67.33 12.05 2.64
CA GLU A 337 67.24 12.60 4.01
C GLU A 337 66.48 13.94 4.31
N PRO A 338 66.20 14.31 5.58
CA PRO A 338 64.85 14.24 6.13
C PRO A 338 64.31 15.56 6.73
N GLY A 339 63.02 15.55 7.09
CA GLY A 339 62.47 16.41 8.14
C GLY A 339 61.35 17.35 7.69
N ASN A 340 60.18 17.26 8.31
CA ASN A 340 59.78 18.23 9.33
C ASN A 340 58.39 17.89 9.90
N VAL A 341 58.31 17.98 11.21
CA VAL A 341 57.14 17.79 12.08
C VAL A 341 56.38 19.10 12.25
N THR A 342 55.05 19.05 12.18
CA THR A 342 54.11 20.03 12.79
C THR A 342 52.71 19.40 12.68
N SER A 343 52.02 18.89 13.71
CA SER A 343 51.75 19.36 15.08
C SER A 343 50.88 20.63 15.15
N ALA A 344 49.83 20.54 15.98
CA ALA A 344 48.71 21.47 16.23
C ALA A 344 47.65 21.54 15.10
N ASP A 345 46.35 21.45 15.36
CA ASP A 345 45.64 22.21 16.39
C ASP A 345 44.39 21.47 16.91
N VAL A 346 44.28 21.41 18.24
CA VAL A 346 43.15 20.89 19.01
C VAL A 346 42.41 22.12 19.52
N ALA A 347 41.30 22.50 18.86
CA ALA A 347 40.46 23.59 19.33
C ALA A 347 39.52 23.09 20.43
N LEU A 348 39.86 23.54 21.64
CA LEU A 348 39.20 23.37 22.92
C LEU A 348 37.78 23.97 22.93
N ALA A 349 36.88 23.31 23.66
CA ALA A 349 35.51 23.69 23.94
C ALA A 349 35.34 25.08 24.56
N GLN A 350 34.31 25.81 24.13
CA GLN A 350 33.69 26.89 24.91
C GLN A 350 32.28 26.45 25.31
N VAL A 351 32.12 26.18 26.62
CA VAL A 351 30.83 26.00 27.28
C VAL A 351 30.41 27.37 27.84
N PRO A 352 29.26 27.94 27.46
CA PRO A 352 28.76 29.15 28.08
C PRO A 352 28.21 28.85 29.47
N VAL A 353 28.75 29.59 30.44
CA VAL A 353 28.26 29.74 31.81
C VAL A 353 26.85 30.32 31.76
N VAL A 354 25.89 29.65 32.40
CA VAL A 354 24.52 30.15 32.58
C VAL A 354 24.45 30.73 34.00
N ASP A 355 24.21 32.03 34.08
CA ASP A 355 24.02 32.77 35.33
C ASP A 355 22.75 32.29 36.07
N GLU A 356 22.91 32.04 37.37
CA GLU A 356 21.83 31.81 38.33
C GLU A 356 20.98 33.08 38.50
N VAL A 357 19.65 32.91 38.49
CA VAL A 357 18.69 33.92 38.90
C VAL A 357 18.34 33.68 40.37
N PRO A 358 18.44 34.68 41.27
CA PRO A 358 18.03 34.54 42.65
C PRO A 358 16.51 34.65 42.81
N ILE A 359 16.01 33.92 43.80
CA ILE A 359 14.60 33.72 44.20
C ILE A 359 13.91 35.02 44.61
#